data_AF-A0A2S1QA77-F1
#
_entry.id   AF-A0A2S1QA77-F1
#
_cell.length_a   1.000
_cell.length_b   1.000
_cell.length_c   1.000
_cell.angle_alpha   90.00
_cell.angle_beta   90.00
_cell.angle_gamma   90.00
#
_symmetry.space_group_name_H-M   'P 1'
#
loop_
_entity.id
_entity.type
_entity.pdbx_description
1 polymer ?
#
loop_
_entity_poly.entity_id
_entity_poly.type
_entity_poly.pdbx_seq_one_letter_code
_entity_poly.pdbx_strand_id
1 'polypeptide(L)'
;MSNFFDDQDFESIDFTLQSFKKGEYDNCTFTDCNFENLHVSNTSFLECTFIDCNLTNVKFGGTTLNQVIFDSCKLLGADFSVCQPFMLDIRFRESILQLANFTQLPLKGTSFTSCQVTEVDFTSADLSQATFTGSTLSKTIFDNTNLTKADFIGAIDFTIDTTNNNMKGAIFSKDNLEGLVTHLQLNLK
;
A
#
# COMPACT_ATOMS: atom_id res chain seq x y z
N MET A 1 -12.76 1.33 28.38
CA MET A 1 -12.20 0.03 28.01
C MET A 1 -12.09 0.05 26.49
N SER A 2 -10.90 -0.15 25.91
CA SER A 2 -10.79 -0.39 24.47
C SER A 2 -11.43 -1.75 24.15
N ASN A 3 -12.09 -1.87 23.00
CA ASN A 3 -12.54 -3.18 22.53
C ASN A 3 -11.31 -4.01 22.15
N PHE A 4 -11.37 -5.32 22.38
CA PHE A 4 -10.34 -6.28 21.98
C PHE A 4 -11.03 -7.44 21.26
N PHE A 5 -10.55 -7.75 20.06
CA PHE A 5 -11.03 -8.82 19.19
C PHE A 5 -9.82 -9.67 18.80
N ASP A 6 -9.94 -10.98 18.99
CA ASP A 6 -8.85 -11.94 18.86
C ASP A 6 -9.38 -13.18 18.14
N ASP A 7 -8.67 -13.64 17.10
CA ASP A 7 -9.04 -14.81 16.29
C ASP A 7 -10.49 -14.75 15.74
N GLN A 8 -10.93 -13.59 15.24
CA GLN A 8 -12.30 -13.42 14.72
C GLN A 8 -12.36 -13.22 13.22
N ASP A 9 -13.35 -13.86 12.60
CA ASP A 9 -13.73 -13.65 11.21
C ASP A 9 -14.95 -12.74 11.12
N PHE A 10 -14.85 -11.72 10.27
CA PHE A 10 -15.91 -10.79 9.93
C PHE A 10 -16.25 -10.95 8.45
N GLU A 11 -17.46 -11.41 8.13
CA GLU A 11 -17.85 -11.75 6.76
C GLU A 11 -19.02 -10.90 6.27
N SER A 12 -18.89 -10.33 5.07
CA SER A 12 -19.92 -9.58 4.35
C SER A 12 -20.58 -8.47 5.19
N ILE A 13 -19.80 -7.82 6.06
CA ILE A 13 -20.28 -6.75 6.93
C ILE A 13 -20.13 -5.40 6.24
N ASP A 14 -21.24 -4.68 6.10
CA ASP A 14 -21.21 -3.28 5.69
C ASP A 14 -21.05 -2.35 6.90
N PHE A 15 -19.82 -1.92 7.17
CA PHE A 15 -19.50 -0.97 8.25
C PHE A 15 -19.83 0.49 7.89
N THR A 16 -20.34 0.77 6.69
CA THR A 16 -20.94 2.08 6.35
C THR A 16 -22.36 2.19 6.89
N LEU A 17 -23.05 1.04 7.03
CA LEU A 17 -24.41 0.95 7.58
C LEU A 17 -24.42 0.59 9.07
N GLN A 18 -23.36 -0.09 9.53
CA GLN A 18 -23.21 -0.56 10.89
C GLN A 18 -22.01 0.12 11.56
N SER A 19 -22.12 0.43 12.85
CA SER A 19 -21.03 1.09 13.56
C SER A 19 -19.79 0.19 13.68
N PHE A 20 -18.68 0.61 13.07
CA PHE A 20 -17.37 -0.02 13.26
C PHE A 20 -16.87 0.21 14.69
N LYS A 21 -16.53 -0.88 15.39
CA LYS A 21 -16.07 -0.83 16.78
C LYS A 21 -14.56 -0.61 16.87
N LYS A 22 -14.14 0.63 17.08
CA LYS A 22 -12.72 0.95 17.33
C LYS A 22 -12.16 0.15 18.51
N GLY A 23 -10.96 -0.38 18.35
CA GLY A 23 -10.32 -1.26 19.32
C GLY A 23 -9.03 -1.83 18.79
N GLU A 24 -8.61 -2.93 19.39
CA GLU A 24 -7.51 -3.76 18.93
C GLU A 24 -8.08 -5.04 18.33
N TYR A 25 -7.63 -5.33 17.12
CA TYR A 25 -7.93 -6.53 16.36
C TYR A 25 -6.62 -7.28 16.20
N ASP A 26 -6.56 -8.48 16.76
CA ASP A 26 -5.41 -9.37 16.71
C ASP A 26 -5.82 -10.66 15.98
N ASN A 27 -5.01 -11.08 15.02
CA ASN A 27 -5.23 -12.26 14.17
C ASN A 27 -6.66 -12.38 13.60
N CYS A 28 -7.28 -11.25 13.24
CA CYS A 28 -8.64 -11.20 12.70
C CYS A 28 -8.65 -11.20 11.16
N THR A 29 -9.69 -11.80 10.57
CA THR A 29 -9.93 -11.76 9.12
C THR A 29 -11.19 -10.96 8.81
N PHE A 30 -11.11 -10.07 7.82
CA PHE A 30 -12.26 -9.37 7.25
C PHE A 30 -12.44 -9.83 5.81
N THR A 31 -13.56 -10.47 5.49
CA THR A 31 -13.88 -10.97 4.15
C THR A 31 -15.10 -10.25 3.62
N ASP A 32 -15.01 -9.72 2.39
CA ASP A 32 -16.13 -9.05 1.71
C ASP A 32 -16.77 -7.91 2.54
N CYS A 33 -15.98 -7.25 3.39
CA CYS A 33 -16.44 -6.18 4.26
C CYS A 33 -16.34 -4.82 3.56
N ASN A 34 -17.30 -3.94 3.85
CA ASN A 34 -17.30 -2.57 3.33
C ASN A 34 -16.87 -1.57 4.41
N PHE A 35 -15.72 -0.93 4.19
CA PHE A 35 -15.15 0.14 4.99
C PHE A 35 -15.17 1.49 4.25
N GLU A 36 -15.88 1.61 3.13
CA GLU A 36 -15.83 2.81 2.29
C GLU A 36 -16.08 4.11 3.09
N ASN A 37 -15.19 5.09 2.89
CA ASN A 37 -15.18 6.39 3.56
C ASN A 37 -15.03 6.34 5.11
N LEU A 38 -14.73 5.18 5.71
CA LEU A 38 -14.57 5.10 7.16
C LEU A 38 -13.28 5.76 7.63
N HIS A 39 -13.36 6.31 8.85
CA HIS A 39 -12.21 6.74 9.61
C HIS A 39 -11.91 5.71 10.70
N VAL A 40 -11.02 4.76 10.40
CA VAL A 40 -10.58 3.71 11.34
C VAL A 40 -9.51 4.21 12.32
N SER A 41 -9.42 5.53 12.51
CA SER A 41 -8.43 6.20 13.33
C SER A 41 -8.36 5.68 14.76
N ASN A 42 -7.14 5.55 15.29
CA ASN A 42 -6.83 5.03 16.63
C ASN A 42 -7.33 3.59 16.86
N THR A 43 -7.33 2.77 15.81
CA THR A 43 -7.57 1.32 15.87
C THR A 43 -6.22 0.62 15.74
N SER A 44 -6.08 -0.58 16.28
CA SER A 44 -4.91 -1.44 16.04
C SER A 44 -5.34 -2.67 15.26
N PHE A 45 -4.65 -2.95 14.16
CA PHE A 45 -4.75 -4.20 13.42
C PHE A 45 -3.39 -4.89 13.49
N LEU A 46 -3.33 -6.01 14.19
CA LEU A 46 -2.17 -6.85 14.39
C LEU A 46 -2.44 -8.19 13.72
N GLU A 47 -1.56 -8.62 12.83
CA GLU A 47 -1.65 -9.93 12.15
C GLU A 47 -3.00 -10.15 11.42
N CYS A 48 -3.66 -9.06 11.01
CA CYS A 48 -4.98 -9.10 10.39
C CYS A 48 -4.90 -9.26 8.87
N THR A 49 -5.92 -9.89 8.29
CA THR A 49 -6.07 -10.01 6.84
C THR A 49 -7.40 -9.40 6.38
N PHE A 50 -7.36 -8.57 5.34
CA PHE A 50 -8.53 -8.07 4.62
C PHE A 50 -8.58 -8.75 3.26
N ILE A 51 -9.70 -9.39 2.94
CA ILE A 51 -9.92 -10.16 1.73
C ILE A 51 -11.17 -9.61 1.03
N ASP A 52 -11.05 -9.26 -0.25
CA ASP A 52 -12.16 -8.75 -1.07
C ASP A 52 -12.89 -7.54 -0.47
N CYS A 53 -12.21 -6.78 0.41
CA CYS A 53 -12.82 -5.67 1.12
C CYS A 53 -12.83 -4.39 0.28
N ASN A 54 -13.87 -3.57 0.47
CA ASN A 54 -13.91 -2.21 -0.05
C ASN A 54 -13.39 -1.22 1.02
N LEU A 55 -12.20 -0.69 0.81
CA LEU A 55 -11.53 0.31 1.66
C LEU A 55 -11.35 1.66 0.93
N THR A 56 -12.21 1.94 -0.05
CA THR A 56 -12.19 3.20 -0.80
C THR A 56 -12.28 4.41 0.15
N ASN A 57 -11.38 5.37 0.00
CA ASN A 57 -11.25 6.59 0.80
C ASN A 57 -11.12 6.37 2.33
N VAL A 58 -10.73 5.16 2.77
CA VAL A 58 -10.49 4.90 4.19
C VAL A 58 -9.33 5.74 4.70
N LYS A 59 -9.47 6.25 5.93
CA LYS A 59 -8.40 7.00 6.61
C LYS A 59 -7.85 6.22 7.80
N PHE A 60 -6.55 5.99 7.78
CA PHE A 60 -5.81 5.24 8.81
C PHE A 60 -5.15 6.16 9.87
N GLY A 61 -5.67 7.37 10.08
CA GLY A 61 -5.07 8.35 10.99
C GLY A 61 -4.83 7.82 12.41
N GLY A 62 -3.56 7.69 12.81
CA GLY A 62 -3.18 7.14 14.10
C GLY A 62 -3.50 5.64 14.28
N THR A 63 -3.82 4.92 13.21
CA THR A 63 -4.04 3.46 13.22
C THR A 63 -2.70 2.72 13.23
N THR A 64 -2.59 1.67 14.05
CA THR A 64 -1.46 0.74 14.01
C THR A 64 -1.76 -0.37 12.99
N LEU A 65 -0.83 -0.61 12.08
CA LEU A 65 -0.91 -1.65 11.06
C LEU A 65 0.37 -2.50 11.13
N ASN A 66 0.33 -3.60 11.88
CA ASN A 66 1.46 -4.51 12.02
C ASN A 66 1.11 -5.89 11.46
N GLN A 67 1.89 -6.35 10.50
CA GLN A 67 1.68 -7.62 9.78
C GLN A 67 0.29 -7.70 9.13
N VAL A 68 -0.19 -6.60 8.54
CA VAL A 68 -1.51 -6.55 7.90
C VAL A 68 -1.42 -6.89 6.42
N ILE A 69 -2.30 -7.77 5.95
CA ILE A 69 -2.39 -8.15 4.53
C ILE A 69 -3.69 -7.62 3.94
N PHE A 70 -3.59 -6.93 2.81
CA PHE A 70 -4.72 -6.59 1.95
C PHE A 70 -4.66 -7.46 0.70
N ASP A 71 -5.63 -8.37 0.57
CA ASP A 71 -5.76 -9.31 -0.52
C ASP A 71 -7.03 -8.99 -1.32
N SER A 72 -6.87 -8.78 -2.63
CA SER A 72 -7.98 -8.50 -3.55
C SER A 72 -8.86 -7.29 -3.14
N CYS A 73 -8.27 -6.33 -2.42
CA CYS A 73 -8.98 -5.19 -1.85
C CYS A 73 -9.06 -3.99 -2.80
N LYS A 74 -10.12 -3.18 -2.64
CA LYS A 74 -10.24 -1.85 -3.27
C LYS A 74 -9.81 -0.78 -2.29
N LEU A 75 -8.72 -0.08 -2.58
CA LEU A 75 -8.09 0.94 -1.72
C LEU A 75 -8.00 2.28 -2.44
N LEU A 76 -8.95 2.57 -3.34
CA LEU A 76 -9.00 3.80 -4.11
C LEU A 76 -9.01 5.01 -3.16
N GLY A 77 -8.01 5.90 -3.25
CA GLY A 77 -7.93 7.10 -2.42
C GLY A 77 -7.70 6.82 -0.92
N ALA A 78 -7.29 5.61 -0.54
CA ALA A 78 -6.99 5.28 0.85
C ALA A 78 -5.79 6.09 1.37
N ASP A 79 -5.91 6.65 2.58
CA ASP A 79 -4.90 7.50 3.17
C ASP A 79 -4.17 6.80 4.32
N PHE A 80 -2.97 6.29 4.01
CA PHE A 80 -2.05 5.67 4.96
C PHE A 80 -1.06 6.66 5.57
N SER A 81 -0.85 7.84 4.96
CA SER A 81 0.22 8.80 5.31
C SER A 81 0.20 9.25 6.77
N VAL A 82 -0.94 9.11 7.44
CA VAL A 82 -1.19 9.52 8.81
C VAL A 82 -1.30 8.34 9.79
N CYS A 83 -0.97 7.10 9.37
CA CYS A 83 -0.96 5.94 10.26
C CYS A 83 0.21 5.99 11.26
N GLN A 84 0.18 5.13 12.28
CA GLN A 84 1.31 4.97 13.18
C GLN A 84 2.46 4.30 12.42
N PRO A 85 3.64 4.94 12.30
CA PRO A 85 4.76 4.38 11.56
C PRO A 85 5.54 3.33 12.36
N PHE A 86 5.37 3.30 13.69
CA PHE A 86 6.07 2.35 14.54
C PHE A 86 5.58 0.93 14.28
N MET A 87 6.53 0.03 13.95
CA MET A 87 6.24 -1.36 13.59
C MET A 87 5.29 -1.51 12.38
N LEU A 88 5.22 -0.51 11.50
CA LEU A 88 4.44 -0.62 10.28
C LEU A 88 4.96 -1.80 9.43
N ASP A 89 4.09 -2.79 9.19
CA ASP A 89 4.33 -3.90 8.27
C ASP A 89 3.01 -4.21 7.57
N ILE A 90 2.94 -3.86 6.29
CA ILE A 90 1.76 -4.02 5.44
C ILE A 90 2.17 -4.68 4.13
N ARG A 91 1.25 -5.47 3.56
CA ARG A 91 1.44 -6.15 2.28
C ARG A 91 0.18 -6.10 1.44
N PHE A 92 0.35 -6.03 0.13
CA PHE A 92 -0.74 -5.94 -0.83
C PHE A 92 -0.62 -7.06 -1.87
N ARG A 93 -1.73 -7.73 -2.14
CA ARG A 93 -1.87 -8.76 -3.17
C ARG A 93 -3.13 -8.49 -3.98
N GLU A 94 -3.00 -8.53 -5.30
CA GLU A 94 -4.14 -8.46 -6.24
C GLU A 94 -5.07 -7.25 -5.99
N SER A 95 -4.53 -6.18 -5.39
CA SER A 95 -5.32 -5.07 -4.87
C SER A 95 -5.26 -3.85 -5.78
N ILE A 96 -6.30 -3.02 -5.74
CA ILE A 96 -6.40 -1.76 -6.47
C ILE A 96 -6.10 -0.62 -5.52
N LEU A 97 -4.95 0.01 -5.69
CA LEU A 97 -4.41 1.07 -4.83
C LEU A 97 -4.53 2.46 -5.45
N GLN A 98 -5.34 2.62 -6.50
CA GLN A 98 -5.35 3.87 -7.26
C GLN A 98 -5.52 5.11 -6.35
N LEU A 99 -4.73 6.16 -6.55
CA LEU A 99 -4.77 7.39 -5.73
C LEU A 99 -4.48 7.20 -4.22
N ALA A 100 -3.99 6.04 -3.77
CA ALA A 100 -3.62 5.84 -2.38
C ALA A 100 -2.40 6.70 -2.00
N ASN A 101 -2.36 7.12 -0.73
CA ASN A 101 -1.33 8.01 -0.20
C ASN A 101 -0.46 7.28 0.84
N PHE A 102 0.83 7.11 0.54
CA PHE A 102 1.84 6.50 1.39
C PHE A 102 3.00 7.45 1.72
N THR A 103 2.78 8.76 1.56
CA THR A 103 3.82 9.78 1.75
C THR A 103 4.50 9.66 3.12
N GLN A 104 5.83 9.79 3.12
CA GLN A 104 6.70 9.77 4.31
C GLN A 104 6.72 8.47 5.14
N LEU A 105 6.10 7.39 4.68
CA LEU A 105 6.02 6.15 5.47
C LEU A 105 7.28 5.27 5.38
N PRO A 106 7.64 4.56 6.48
CA PRO A 106 8.71 3.57 6.48
C PRO A 106 8.23 2.21 5.93
N LEU A 107 8.15 2.07 4.61
CA LEU A 107 7.64 0.89 3.88
C LEU A 107 8.75 -0.09 3.47
N LYS A 108 9.77 -0.23 4.32
CA LYS A 108 10.92 -1.08 4.02
C LYS A 108 10.47 -2.54 3.88
N GLY A 109 10.75 -3.15 2.74
CA GLY A 109 10.40 -4.54 2.47
C GLY A 109 8.93 -4.80 2.16
N THR A 110 8.09 -3.76 2.05
CA THR A 110 6.68 -3.90 1.68
C THR A 110 6.53 -4.55 0.30
N SER A 111 5.57 -5.48 0.17
CA SER A 111 5.29 -6.16 -1.09
C SER A 111 3.98 -5.69 -1.70
N PHE A 112 4.04 -5.39 -3.00
CA PHE A 112 2.92 -5.09 -3.90
C PHE A 112 2.92 -6.14 -5.01
N THR A 113 2.23 -7.26 -4.79
CA THR A 113 2.19 -8.36 -5.76
C THR A 113 0.93 -8.28 -6.60
N SER A 114 1.07 -8.25 -7.92
CA SER A 114 -0.05 -8.21 -8.88
C SER A 114 -1.05 -7.08 -8.62
N CYS A 115 -0.57 -5.91 -8.16
CA CYS A 115 -1.40 -4.78 -7.76
C CYS A 115 -1.54 -3.72 -8.88
N GLN A 116 -2.62 -2.96 -8.82
CA GLN A 116 -2.78 -1.72 -9.60
C GLN A 116 -2.39 -0.52 -8.72
N VAL A 117 -1.17 -0.03 -8.89
CA VAL A 117 -0.54 1.03 -8.08
C VAL A 117 -0.61 2.37 -8.82
N THR A 118 -1.74 2.66 -9.48
CA THR A 118 -1.89 3.81 -10.39
C THR A 118 -2.08 5.12 -9.65
N GLU A 119 -1.33 6.17 -10.01
CA GLU A 119 -1.42 7.50 -9.38
C GLU A 119 -1.23 7.47 -7.84
N VAL A 120 -0.50 6.48 -7.33
CA VAL A 120 -0.15 6.34 -5.91
C VAL A 120 0.98 7.29 -5.54
N ASP A 121 0.91 7.89 -4.35
CA ASP A 121 1.93 8.81 -3.86
C ASP A 121 2.88 8.15 -2.84
N PHE A 122 4.15 7.97 -3.23
CA PHE A 122 5.25 7.49 -2.37
C PHE A 122 6.27 8.59 -2.05
N THR A 123 5.89 9.87 -2.15
CA THR A 123 6.80 11.00 -1.89
C THR A 123 7.42 10.89 -0.50
N SER A 124 8.75 10.95 -0.44
CA SER A 124 9.57 10.84 0.77
C SER A 124 9.40 9.53 1.57
N ALA A 125 8.80 8.48 0.97
CA ALA A 125 8.69 7.17 1.61
C ALA A 125 10.03 6.40 1.60
N ASP A 126 10.20 5.49 2.55
CA ASP A 126 11.27 4.48 2.51
C ASP A 126 10.72 3.18 1.95
N LEU A 127 10.93 2.95 0.66
CA LEU A 127 10.61 1.71 -0.05
C LEU A 127 11.84 0.82 -0.23
N SER A 128 12.87 0.96 0.62
CA SER A 128 14.04 0.10 0.50
C SER A 128 13.66 -1.37 0.63
N GLN A 129 14.16 -2.21 -0.29
CA GLN A 129 13.82 -3.64 -0.38
C GLN A 129 12.34 -3.96 -0.68
N ALA A 130 11.51 -2.97 -1.04
CA ALA A 130 10.14 -3.23 -1.47
C ALA A 130 10.09 -4.02 -2.78
N THR A 131 9.00 -4.75 -3.02
CA THR A 131 8.80 -5.53 -4.25
C THR A 131 7.52 -5.13 -4.96
N PHE A 132 7.58 -5.04 -6.30
CA PHE A 132 6.45 -4.64 -7.16
C PHE A 132 6.10 -5.71 -8.22
N THR A 133 6.34 -6.98 -7.92
CA THR A 133 6.22 -8.08 -8.88
C THR A 133 4.82 -8.15 -9.50
N GLY A 134 4.75 -8.11 -10.82
CA GLY A 134 3.51 -8.20 -11.59
C GLY A 134 2.57 -6.99 -11.43
N SER A 135 3.04 -5.91 -10.81
CA SER A 135 2.22 -4.72 -10.56
C SER A 135 2.31 -3.71 -11.71
N THR A 136 1.25 -2.93 -11.90
CA THR A 136 1.21 -1.79 -12.83
C THR A 136 1.31 -0.49 -12.03
N LEU A 137 2.25 0.39 -12.38
CA LEU A 137 2.61 1.59 -11.61
C LEU A 137 2.38 2.87 -12.41
N SER A 138 1.31 2.89 -13.22
CA SER A 138 0.97 4.02 -14.08
C SER A 138 0.89 5.32 -13.29
N LYS A 139 1.72 6.30 -13.65
CA LYS A 139 1.78 7.62 -13.01
C LYS A 139 1.98 7.58 -11.48
N THR A 140 2.53 6.50 -10.92
CA THR A 140 2.95 6.48 -9.52
C THR A 140 3.99 7.56 -9.27
N ILE A 141 3.87 8.27 -8.16
CA ILE A 141 4.76 9.37 -7.79
C ILE A 141 5.89 8.82 -6.90
N PHE A 142 7.11 8.89 -7.43
CA PHE A 142 8.34 8.64 -6.70
C PHE A 142 9.14 9.94 -6.64
N ASP A 143 9.06 10.67 -5.53
CA ASP A 143 9.72 11.95 -5.32
C ASP A 143 10.44 11.94 -3.97
N ASN A 144 11.76 12.14 -3.97
CA ASN A 144 12.60 11.98 -2.77
C ASN A 144 12.41 10.61 -2.07
N THR A 145 12.12 9.55 -2.83
CA THR A 145 11.84 8.22 -2.32
C THR A 145 13.11 7.39 -2.19
N ASN A 146 13.25 6.64 -1.10
CA ASN A 146 14.32 5.65 -0.97
C ASN A 146 13.90 4.33 -1.62
N LEU A 147 14.52 3.98 -2.74
CA LEU A 147 14.29 2.76 -3.51
C LEU A 147 15.51 1.82 -3.43
N THR A 148 16.36 1.98 -2.41
CA THR A 148 17.57 1.14 -2.24
C THR A 148 17.18 -0.33 -2.22
N LYS A 149 17.71 -1.12 -3.16
CA LYS A 149 17.40 -2.55 -3.33
C LYS A 149 15.93 -2.90 -3.57
N ALA A 150 15.09 -1.94 -3.97
CA ALA A 150 13.73 -2.24 -4.39
C ALA A 150 13.74 -3.11 -5.65
N ASP A 151 12.80 -4.04 -5.75
CA ASP A 151 12.67 -4.98 -6.86
C ASP A 151 11.48 -4.61 -7.75
N PHE A 152 11.79 -4.19 -8.96
CA PHE A 152 10.85 -3.85 -10.02
C PHE A 152 10.76 -4.95 -11.10
N ILE A 153 11.26 -6.16 -10.86
CA ILE A 153 11.11 -7.28 -11.82
C ILE A 153 9.63 -7.57 -12.02
N GLY A 154 9.19 -7.54 -13.29
CA GLY A 154 7.80 -7.77 -13.68
C GLY A 154 6.86 -6.58 -13.40
N ALA A 155 7.37 -5.49 -12.82
CA ALA A 155 6.65 -4.23 -12.71
C ALA A 155 6.62 -3.53 -14.07
N ILE A 156 5.48 -2.92 -14.41
CA ILE A 156 5.26 -2.24 -15.70
C ILE A 156 4.67 -0.83 -15.50
N ASP A 157 4.80 0.00 -16.54
CA ASP A 157 4.20 1.34 -16.66
C ASP A 157 4.61 2.33 -15.55
N PHE A 158 5.81 2.17 -14.97
CA PHE A 158 6.37 3.17 -14.06
C PHE A 158 7.19 4.23 -14.80
N THR A 159 7.30 5.41 -14.21
CA THR A 159 8.34 6.38 -14.54
C THR A 159 9.03 6.80 -13.24
N ILE A 160 10.35 6.66 -13.18
CA ILE A 160 11.13 7.07 -12.00
C ILE A 160 12.19 8.07 -12.43
N ASP A 161 12.18 9.25 -11.81
CA ASP A 161 13.28 10.21 -11.95
C ASP A 161 14.48 9.71 -11.13
N THR A 162 15.53 9.32 -11.86
CA THR A 162 16.74 8.74 -11.25
C THR A 162 17.60 9.75 -10.49
N THR A 163 17.36 11.06 -10.68
CA THR A 163 18.13 12.13 -10.07
C THR A 163 17.62 12.51 -8.68
N ASN A 164 16.31 12.31 -8.43
CA ASN A 164 15.67 12.69 -7.18
C ASN A 164 15.37 11.50 -6.24
N ASN A 165 15.67 10.26 -6.66
CA ASN A 165 15.39 9.06 -5.87
C ASN A 165 16.68 8.28 -5.58
N ASN A 166 16.81 7.73 -4.36
CA ASN A 166 17.95 6.87 -4.04
C ASN A 166 17.67 5.43 -4.47
N MET A 167 18.23 5.02 -5.60
CA MET A 167 17.98 3.70 -6.21
C MET A 167 19.17 2.74 -6.11
N LYS A 168 20.06 2.91 -5.13
CA LYS A 168 21.27 2.08 -5.03
C LYS A 168 20.91 0.59 -4.93
N GLY A 169 21.33 -0.19 -5.92
CA GLY A 169 21.09 -1.63 -5.99
C GLY A 169 19.63 -2.01 -6.26
N ALA A 170 18.78 -1.07 -6.67
CA ALA A 170 17.45 -1.39 -7.18
C ALA A 170 17.56 -2.35 -8.39
N ILE A 171 16.58 -3.25 -8.51
CA ILE A 171 16.61 -4.36 -9.44
C ILE A 171 15.54 -4.12 -10.51
N PHE A 172 15.96 -4.17 -11.78
CA PHE A 172 15.10 -3.98 -12.94
C PHE A 172 15.28 -5.13 -13.93
N SER A 173 14.25 -5.38 -14.73
CA SER A 173 14.38 -6.27 -15.88
C SER A 173 14.87 -5.48 -17.09
N LYS A 174 15.42 -6.14 -18.11
CA LYS A 174 15.81 -5.44 -19.35
C LYS A 174 14.62 -4.77 -20.02
N ASP A 175 13.46 -5.39 -19.92
CA ASP A 175 12.24 -5.01 -20.64
C ASP A 175 11.55 -3.79 -20.01
N ASN A 176 11.88 -3.42 -18.77
CA ASN A 176 11.29 -2.26 -18.10
C ASN A 176 12.27 -1.10 -17.85
N LEU A 177 13.45 -1.12 -18.48
CA LEU A 177 14.41 -0.02 -18.39
C LEU A 177 13.88 1.29 -18.98
N GLU A 178 12.91 1.24 -19.89
CA GLU A 178 12.29 2.45 -20.45
C GLU A 178 11.71 3.37 -19.36
N GLY A 179 11.13 2.80 -18.29
CA GLY A 179 10.58 3.55 -17.17
C GLY A 179 11.62 4.40 -16.42
N LEU A 180 12.92 4.13 -16.61
CA LEU A 180 14.01 4.93 -16.04
C LEU A 180 14.46 6.08 -16.93
N VAL A 181 14.03 6.13 -18.19
CA VAL A 181 14.48 7.13 -19.16
C VAL A 181 13.32 7.93 -19.77
N THR A 182 12.08 7.50 -19.60
CA THR A 182 10.88 8.21 -20.09
C THR A 182 10.82 9.66 -19.60
N HIS A 183 11.24 9.93 -18.36
CA HIS A 183 11.26 11.29 -17.80
C HIS A 183 12.21 12.25 -18.55
N LEU A 184 13.19 11.71 -19.28
CA LEU A 184 14.15 12.49 -20.08
C LEU A 184 13.59 12.89 -21.45
N GLN A 185 12.38 12.46 -21.82
CA GLN A 185 11.73 12.74 -23.11
C GLN A 185 12.58 12.32 -24.32
N LEU A 186 13.30 11.21 -24.19
CA LEU A 186 14.14 10.65 -25.25
C LEU A 186 13.29 9.89 -26.27
N ASN A 187 13.68 9.94 -27.54
CA ASN A 187 13.10 9.10 -28.59
C ASN A 187 13.80 7.73 -28.58
N LEU A 188 13.17 6.73 -27.96
CA LEU A 188 13.62 5.34 -28.01
C LEU A 188 13.28 4.73 -29.39
N LYS A 189 14.17 3.89 -29.92
CA LYS A 189 14.01 3.20 -31.21
C LYS A 189 14.02 1.70 -31.03
#